data_AF-A0A3D2X3Z5-F1
#
_entry.id   AF-A0A3D2X3Z5-F1
#
_cell.length_a   1.000
_cell.length_b   1.000
_cell.length_c   1.000
_cell.angle_alpha   90.00
_cell.angle_beta   90.00
_cell.angle_gamma   90.00
#
_symmetry.space_group_name_H-M   'P 1'
#
loop_
_entity.id
_entity.type
_entity.pdbx_description
1 polymer ?
#
loop_
_entity_poly.entity_id
_entity_poly.type
_entity_poly.pdbx_seq_one_letter_code
_entity_poly.pdbx_strand_id
1 'polypeptide(L)'
;MRLNRLIYILLTLEKEKKVTAKKLASELETSIRTIYRDIDTLCSAGIPICAESGQGGGISLMAGYQTQIKHFDKDDIIYLFLNGIGVKAEKSGILDKHTDMSLKKIIKTLPKTQTEEIQEIVGRFVVDSSPW
;
A
#
# COMPACT_ATOMS: atom_id res chain seq x y z
N MET A 1 -2.75 -24.21 -7.70
CA MET A 1 -1.86 -24.28 -6.51
C MET A 1 -0.65 -23.35 -6.55
N ARG A 2 -0.15 -22.88 -7.72
CA ARG A 2 0.94 -21.89 -7.81
C ARG A 2 0.55 -20.50 -7.27
N LEU A 3 -0.67 -20.04 -7.56
CA LEU A 3 -1.16 -18.73 -7.09
C LEU A 3 -1.16 -18.61 -5.55
N ASN A 4 -1.65 -19.63 -4.86
CA ASN A 4 -1.65 -19.66 -3.38
C ASN A 4 -0.24 -19.51 -2.81
N ARG A 5 0.76 -20.12 -3.45
CA ARG A 5 2.16 -20.00 -3.04
C ARG A 5 2.73 -18.61 -3.29
N LEU A 6 2.41 -18.00 -4.43
CA LEU A 6 2.80 -16.61 -4.73
C LEU A 6 2.20 -15.63 -3.72
N ILE A 7 0.91 -15.80 -3.39
CA ILE A 7 0.22 -15.00 -2.38
C ILE A 7 0.86 -15.20 -1.01
N TYR A 8 1.15 -16.44 -0.62
CA TYR A 8 1.81 -16.73 0.64
C TYR A 8 3.18 -16.05 0.73
N ILE A 9 4.03 -16.21 -0.29
CA ILE A 9 5.36 -15.56 -0.33
C ILE A 9 5.21 -14.05 -0.16
N LEU A 10 4.28 -13.42 -0.89
CA LEU A 10 4.06 -11.97 -0.79
C LEU A 10 3.65 -11.53 0.62
N LEU A 11 2.67 -12.20 1.23
CA LEU A 11 2.20 -11.89 2.58
C LEU A 11 3.29 -12.10 3.64
N THR A 12 4.10 -13.15 3.48
CA THR A 12 5.22 -13.43 4.37
C THR A 12 6.29 -12.34 4.27
N LEU A 13 6.61 -11.89 3.06
CA LEU A 13 7.56 -10.79 2.84
C LEU A 13 7.01 -9.41 3.29
N GLU A 14 5.69 -9.22 3.33
CA GLU A 14 5.05 -8.01 3.88
C GLU A 14 5.13 -8.00 5.42
N LYS A 15 4.97 -9.16 6.05
CA LYS A 15 4.99 -9.32 7.52
C LYS A 15 6.41 -9.34 8.10
N GLU A 16 7.32 -10.05 7.44
CA GLU A 16 8.70 -10.26 7.89
C GLU A 16 9.65 -9.41 7.06
N LYS A 17 10.53 -8.62 7.72
CA LYS A 17 11.49 -7.75 7.01
C LYS A 17 12.44 -8.52 6.08
N LYS A 18 12.76 -9.78 6.37
CA LYS A 18 13.71 -10.60 5.62
C LYS A 18 13.48 -12.08 5.93
N VAL A 19 13.44 -12.93 4.90
CA VAL A 19 13.13 -14.37 4.99
C VAL A 19 14.05 -15.17 4.08
N THR A 20 14.56 -16.33 4.51
CA THR A 20 15.42 -17.15 3.64
C THR A 20 14.62 -18.01 2.67
N ALA A 21 15.18 -18.29 1.49
CA ALA A 21 14.55 -19.19 0.51
C ALA A 21 14.37 -20.61 1.08
N LYS A 22 15.26 -21.04 1.97
CA LYS A 22 15.17 -22.33 2.67
C LYS A 22 13.97 -22.39 3.62
N LYS A 23 13.69 -21.32 4.36
CA LYS A 23 12.50 -21.24 5.23
C LYS A 23 11.22 -21.34 4.40
N LEU A 24 11.10 -20.51 3.35
CA LEU A 24 9.95 -20.54 2.44
C LEU A 24 9.77 -21.92 1.78
N ALA A 25 10.87 -22.55 1.34
CA ALA A 25 10.83 -23.89 0.75
C ALA A 25 10.32 -24.95 1.73
N SER A 26 10.72 -24.87 3.01
CA SER A 26 10.26 -25.77 4.06
C SER A 26 8.80 -25.57 4.41
N GLU A 27 8.33 -24.32 4.55
CA GLU A 27 6.94 -23.99 4.90
C GLU A 27 5.95 -24.30 3.78
N LEU A 28 6.38 -24.16 2.53
CA LEU A 28 5.57 -24.41 1.34
C LEU A 28 5.78 -25.80 0.74
N GLU A 29 6.54 -26.66 1.44
CA GLU A 29 6.87 -28.03 1.04
C GLU A 29 7.34 -28.13 -0.42
N THR A 30 8.25 -27.24 -0.81
CA THR A 30 8.75 -27.15 -2.18
C THR A 30 10.26 -27.01 -2.23
N SER A 31 10.83 -27.07 -3.43
CA SER A 31 12.27 -26.88 -3.62
C SER A 31 12.66 -25.41 -3.55
N ILE A 32 13.88 -25.13 -3.11
CA ILE A 32 14.47 -23.77 -3.15
C ILE A 32 14.44 -23.21 -4.59
N ARG A 33 14.68 -24.05 -5.61
CA ARG A 33 14.59 -23.66 -7.02
C ARG A 33 13.18 -23.19 -7.39
N THR A 34 12.14 -23.82 -6.84
CA THR A 34 10.75 -23.39 -7.04
C THR A 34 10.52 -22.02 -6.44
N ILE A 35 11.03 -21.77 -5.23
CA ILE A 35 10.91 -20.47 -4.56
C ILE A 35 11.57 -19.37 -5.39
N TYR A 36 12.79 -19.57 -5.86
CA TYR A 36 13.44 -18.57 -6.73
C TYR A 36 12.66 -18.33 -8.03
N ARG A 37 12.15 -19.38 -8.68
CA ARG A 37 11.31 -19.22 -9.87
C ARG A 37 10.02 -18.44 -9.58
N ASP A 38 9.43 -18.62 -8.41
CA ASP A 38 8.24 -17.87 -8.00
C ASP A 38 8.58 -16.41 -7.64
N ILE A 39 9.76 -16.15 -7.04
CA ILE A 39 10.28 -14.79 -6.86
C ILE A 39 10.47 -14.10 -8.20
N ASP A 40 11.09 -14.77 -9.19
CA ASP A 40 11.24 -14.23 -10.55
C ASP A 40 9.87 -13.90 -11.17
N THR A 41 8.86 -14.73 -10.89
CA THR A 41 7.48 -14.49 -11.33
C THR A 41 6.89 -13.24 -10.70
N LEU A 42 7.08 -13.04 -9.39
CA LEU A 42 6.64 -11.85 -8.67
C LEU A 42 7.38 -10.59 -9.16
N CYS A 43 8.69 -10.67 -9.36
CA CYS A 43 9.51 -9.58 -9.92
C CYS A 43 9.02 -9.19 -11.33
N SER A 44 8.75 -10.19 -12.18
CA SER A 44 8.21 -9.96 -13.53
C SER A 44 6.80 -9.35 -13.50
N ALA A 45 6.05 -9.54 -12.41
CA ALA A 45 4.77 -8.90 -12.16
C ALA A 45 4.89 -7.48 -11.56
N GLY A 46 6.11 -6.93 -11.45
CA GLY A 46 6.36 -5.57 -10.95
C GLY A 46 6.49 -5.46 -9.43
N ILE A 47 6.69 -6.57 -8.73
CA ILE A 47 6.91 -6.58 -7.27
C ILE A 47 8.43 -6.48 -7.02
N PRO A 48 8.96 -5.38 -6.45
CA PRO A 48 10.38 -5.18 -6.24
C PRO A 48 10.83 -5.97 -5.01
N ILE A 49 11.31 -7.18 -5.29
CA ILE A 49 11.89 -8.09 -4.29
C ILE A 49 13.42 -8.02 -4.39
N CYS A 50 14.09 -7.87 -3.26
CA CYS A 50 15.54 -7.95 -3.14
C CYS A 50 15.95 -9.29 -2.54
N ALA A 51 16.98 -9.92 -3.12
CA ALA A 51 17.59 -11.14 -2.60
C ALA A 51 19.07 -10.89 -2.31
N GLU A 52 19.46 -10.99 -1.04
CA GLU A 52 20.85 -10.88 -0.59
C GLU A 52 21.41 -12.27 -0.32
N SER A 53 22.62 -12.54 -0.84
CA SER A 53 23.34 -13.80 -0.59
C SER A 53 24.29 -13.67 0.61
N GLY A 54 24.62 -14.79 1.27
CA GLY A 54 25.59 -14.84 2.36
C GLY A 54 24.97 -15.03 3.75
N GLN A 55 25.81 -14.95 4.79
CA GLN A 55 25.40 -15.09 6.18
C GLN A 55 24.56 -13.87 6.61
N GLY A 56 23.30 -14.08 6.99
CA GLY A 56 22.33 -13.00 7.20
C GLY A 56 21.65 -12.50 5.92
N GLY A 57 21.92 -13.13 4.78
CA GLY A 57 21.20 -12.93 3.53
C GLY A 57 19.74 -13.40 3.60
N GLY A 58 18.95 -13.03 2.60
CA GLY A 58 17.54 -13.38 2.54
C GLY A 58 16.80 -12.61 1.45
N ILE A 59 15.54 -12.95 1.32
CA ILE A 59 14.57 -12.37 0.41
C ILE A 59 13.75 -11.36 1.22
N SER A 60 13.55 -10.18 0.66
CA SER A 60 12.81 -9.08 1.29
C SER A 60 12.14 -8.22 0.23
N LEU A 61 11.07 -7.51 0.59
CA LEU A 61 10.57 -6.42 -0.25
C LEU A 61 11.54 -5.25 -0.15
N MET A 62 11.76 -4.58 -1.28
CA MET A 62 12.60 -3.39 -1.33
C MET A 62 12.03 -2.32 -0.37
N ALA A 63 12.91 -1.64 0.38
CA ALA A 63 12.49 -0.68 1.39
C ALA A 63 11.58 0.40 0.78
N GLY A 64 10.40 0.62 1.37
CA GLY A 64 9.37 1.53 0.86
C GLY A 64 8.33 0.89 -0.07
N TYR A 65 8.52 -0.37 -0.49
CA TYR A 65 7.47 -1.12 -1.17
C TYR A 65 6.52 -1.74 -0.14
N GLN A 66 5.45 -1.01 0.14
CA GLN A 66 4.26 -1.57 0.77
C GLN A 66 3.26 -1.82 -0.36
N THR A 67 2.74 -3.05 -0.45
CA THR A 67 1.60 -3.36 -1.31
C THR A 67 0.52 -2.30 -1.03
N GLN A 68 0.11 -1.55 -2.06
CA GLN A 68 -0.82 -0.41 -1.94
C GLN A 68 -2.22 -0.80 -1.42
N ILE A 69 -2.41 -2.07 -1.04
CA ILE A 69 -3.68 -2.76 -0.79
C ILE A 69 -4.28 -2.44 0.59
N LYS A 70 -3.65 -1.61 1.44
CA LYS A 70 -4.15 -1.30 2.80
C LYS A 70 -4.49 0.16 3.08
N HIS A 71 -4.65 1.01 2.07
CA HIS A 71 -4.87 2.43 2.36
C HIS A 71 -6.34 2.80 2.58
N PHE A 72 -7.31 2.24 1.86
CA PHE A 72 -8.71 2.66 2.01
C PHE A 72 -9.58 1.58 2.61
N ASP A 73 -10.13 1.85 3.79
CA ASP A 73 -11.23 1.07 4.36
C ASP A 73 -12.57 1.48 3.70
N LYS A 74 -13.62 0.67 3.85
CA LYS A 74 -14.98 0.99 3.35
C LYS A 74 -15.46 2.34 3.86
N ASP A 75 -15.15 2.64 5.11
CA ASP A 75 -15.49 3.90 5.75
C ASP A 75 -14.78 5.08 5.06
N ASP A 76 -13.50 4.93 4.69
CA ASP A 76 -12.75 5.99 3.98
C ASP A 76 -13.42 6.36 2.65
N ILE A 77 -13.95 5.36 1.92
CA ILE A 77 -14.62 5.56 0.64
C ILE A 77 -15.97 6.25 0.82
N ILE A 78 -16.76 5.79 1.80
CA ILE A 78 -18.08 6.37 2.10
C ILE A 78 -17.93 7.83 2.51
N TYR A 79 -16.97 8.14 3.38
CA TYR A 79 -16.76 9.50 3.86
C TYR A 79 -16.24 10.44 2.78
N LEU A 80 -15.32 9.98 1.92
CA LEU A 80 -14.87 10.77 0.77
C LEU A 80 -16.02 11.04 -0.21
N PHE A 81 -16.87 10.05 -0.49
CA PHE A 81 -18.01 10.20 -1.38
C PHE A 81 -19.04 11.19 -0.83
N LEU A 82 -19.40 11.06 0.46
CA LEU A 82 -20.33 11.98 1.13
C LEU A 82 -19.79 13.42 1.12
N ASN A 83 -18.50 13.61 1.36
CA ASN A 83 -17.86 14.92 1.26
C ASN A 83 -17.91 15.48 -0.17
N GLY A 84 -17.64 14.65 -1.18
CA GLY A 84 -17.67 15.04 -2.59
C GLY A 84 -19.04 15.49 -3.11
N ILE A 85 -20.14 14.96 -2.55
CA ILE A 85 -21.51 15.41 -2.86
C ILE A 85 -21.99 16.56 -1.97
N GLY A 86 -21.12 17.13 -1.14
CA GLY A 86 -21.42 18.28 -0.28
C GLY A 86 -22.14 17.95 1.02
N VAL A 87 -22.27 16.66 1.37
CA VAL A 87 -22.82 16.24 2.67
C VAL A 87 -21.75 16.42 3.73
N LYS A 88 -21.76 17.59 4.38
CA LYS A 88 -20.98 17.85 5.59
C LYS A 88 -21.84 17.47 6.80
N ALA A 89 -21.33 16.61 7.67
CA ALA A 89 -22.02 16.33 8.93
C ALA A 89 -21.97 17.62 9.74
N GLU A 90 -23.14 18.20 9.97
CA GLU A 90 -23.31 19.34 10.83
C GLU A 90 -22.82 18.96 12.24
N LYS A 91 -21.61 19.40 12.58
CA LYS A 91 -20.99 19.29 13.91
C LYS A 91 -20.86 17.86 14.46
N SER A 92 -20.25 16.94 13.70
CA SER A 92 -19.73 15.70 14.29
C SER A 92 -18.30 15.47 13.83
N GLY A 93 -17.34 15.80 14.69
CA GLY A 93 -15.90 15.72 14.43
C GLY A 93 -15.36 14.32 14.16
N ILE A 94 -16.21 13.31 13.93
CA ILE A 94 -15.84 11.98 13.47
C ILE A 94 -15.78 11.96 11.93
N LEU A 95 -16.75 12.57 11.24
CA LEU A 95 -16.77 12.62 9.78
C LEU A 95 -15.58 13.42 9.22
N ASP A 96 -15.30 14.57 9.82
CA ASP A 96 -14.18 15.43 9.42
C ASP A 96 -12.84 14.73 9.63
N LYS A 97 -12.67 14.04 10.77
CA LYS A 97 -11.44 13.30 11.09
C LYS A 97 -11.19 12.15 10.12
N HIS A 98 -12.22 11.38 9.77
CA HIS A 98 -12.07 10.30 8.81
C HIS A 98 -11.77 10.85 7.42
N THR A 99 -12.48 11.89 6.98
CA THR A 99 -12.24 12.54 5.68
C THR A 99 -10.80 13.08 5.58
N ASP A 100 -10.32 13.79 6.60
CA ASP A 100 -8.94 14.28 6.68
C ASP A 100 -7.92 13.14 6.61
N MET A 101 -8.21 12.03 7.29
CA MET A 101 -7.34 10.85 7.28
C MET A 101 -7.33 10.20 5.90
N SER A 102 -8.50 10.00 5.26
CA SER A 102 -8.61 9.42 3.92
C SER A 102 -7.92 10.31 2.87
N LEU A 103 -8.10 11.64 2.92
CA LEU A 103 -7.41 12.58 2.03
C LEU A 103 -5.89 12.52 2.18
N LYS A 104 -5.38 12.44 3.42
CA LYS A 104 -3.94 12.24 3.67
C LYS A 104 -3.42 10.93 3.09
N LYS A 105 -4.24 9.87 3.09
CA LYS A 105 -3.88 8.59 2.44
C LYS A 105 -3.84 8.72 0.91
N ILE A 106 -4.75 9.49 0.30
CA ILE A 106 -4.73 9.78 -1.15
C ILE A 106 -3.40 10.48 -1.51
N ILE A 107 -3.08 11.57 -0.82
CA ILE A 107 -1.86 12.35 -1.06
C ILE A 107 -0.60 11.48 -0.93
N LYS A 108 -0.55 10.58 0.04
CA LYS A 108 0.58 9.66 0.24
C LYS A 108 0.69 8.55 -0.80
N THR A 109 -0.41 8.21 -1.47
CA THR A 109 -0.44 7.15 -2.50
C THR A 109 -0.03 7.69 -3.87
N LEU A 110 -0.15 9.00 -4.07
CA LEU A 110 0.15 9.63 -5.34
C LEU A 110 1.68 9.76 -5.57
N PRO A 111 2.15 9.61 -6.83
CA PRO A 111 3.52 9.94 -7.22
C PRO A 111 3.85 11.40 -6.92
N LYS A 112 5.10 11.70 -6.55
CA LYS A 112 5.57 13.06 -6.16
C LYS A 112 5.19 14.14 -7.19
N THR A 113 5.27 13.83 -8.48
CA THR A 113 4.90 14.74 -9.58
C THR A 113 3.46 15.24 -9.50
N GLN A 114 2.52 14.39 -9.06
CA GLN A 114 1.10 14.74 -8.94
C GLN A 114 0.81 15.43 -7.60
N THR A 115 1.59 15.14 -6.57
CA THR A 115 1.46 15.80 -5.26
C THR A 115 1.76 17.30 -5.33
N GLU A 116 2.79 17.68 -6.08
CA GLU A 116 3.18 19.09 -6.26
C GLU A 116 2.10 19.90 -6.99
N GLU A 117 1.56 19.35 -8.07
CA GLU A 117 0.46 19.96 -8.85
C GLU A 117 -0.81 20.17 -7.99
N ILE A 118 -1.19 19.17 -7.18
CA ILE A 118 -2.35 19.27 -6.28
C ILE A 118 -2.14 20.35 -5.22
N GLN A 119 -0.94 20.45 -4.64
CA GLN A 119 -0.64 21.49 -3.64
C GLN A 119 -0.73 22.89 -4.24
N GLU A 120 -0.28 23.06 -5.47
CA GLU A 120 -0.36 24.32 -6.20
C GLU A 120 -1.82 24.72 -6.48
N ILE A 121 -2.67 23.75 -6.87
CA ILE A 121 -4.10 23.96 -7.10
C ILE A 121 -4.79 24.31 -5.77
N VAL A 122 -4.59 23.51 -4.72
CA VAL A 122 -5.22 23.76 -3.40
C VAL A 122 -4.84 25.13 -2.85
N GLY A 123 -3.59 25.58 -3.03
CA GLY A 123 -3.14 26.91 -2.60
C GLY A 123 -3.82 28.08 -3.32
N ARG A 124 -4.45 27.84 -4.48
CA ARG A 124 -5.16 28.88 -5.26
C ARG A 124 -6.63 29.04 -4.89
N PHE A 125 -7.24 28.08 -4.19
CA PHE A 125 -8.66 28.12 -3.86
C PHE A 125 -8.87 28.36 -2.36
N VAL A 126 -9.48 29.50 -2.03
CA VAL A 126 -10.07 29.75 -0.70
C VAL A 126 -11.58 29.59 -0.85
N VAL A 127 -12.13 28.54 -0.25
CA VAL A 127 -13.58 28.34 -0.18
C VAL A 127 -14.08 28.96 1.12
N ASP A 128 -14.75 30.10 1.03
CA ASP A 128 -15.48 30.66 2.17
C ASP A 128 -16.74 29.82 2.40
N SER A 129 -16.84 29.23 3.59
CA SER A 129 -17.99 28.44 4.02
C SER A 129 -18.86 29.16 5.05
N SER A 130 -18.68 30.46 5.23
CA SER A 130 -19.53 31.27 6.08
C SER A 130 -20.91 31.46 5.45
N PRO A 131 -22.01 31.25 6.21
CA PRO A 131 -23.32 31.68 5.76
C PRO A 131 -23.32 33.21 5.61
N TRP A 132 -24.01 33.70 4.59
CA TRP A 132 -24.34 35.13 4.43
C TRP A 132 -25.30 35.61 5.51
#